data_AF-A0A838IIC9-F1
#
_entry.id   AF-A0A838IIC9-F1
#
_cell.length_a   1.000
_cell.length_b   1.000
_cell.length_c   1.000
_cell.angle_alpha   90.00
_cell.angle_beta   90.00
_cell.angle_gamma   90.00
#
_symmetry.space_group_name_H-M   'P 1'
#
loop_
_entity.id
_entity.type
_entity.pdbx_description
1 polymer ?
#
loop_
_entity_poly.entity_id
_entity_poly.type
_entity_poly.pdbx_seq_one_letter_code
_entity_poly.pdbx_strand_id
1 'polypeptide(L)'
;MSEFKLDFSNLPEDLTVPSSLIEPEPPPPEPEPTPEPLLGFAGDDQGQTTKKKKTKHSNAGVVVFHHSITIFLLLLLLGVGTWSYLTFNKSSFFTTGAVNARAATYHAHLVEAQLYRISTALEVAYVVQERYPAQLDELVEMGLLLPSDLYYPLGIQGYDYARDQKSYRLRVIDASEPEIEIITD
;
A
#
# COMPACT_ATOMS: atom_id res chain seq x y z
N MET A 1 11.38 -7.16 -38.69
CA MET A 1 10.80 -8.38 -38.08
C MET A 1 11.91 -9.03 -37.28
N SER A 2 11.84 -8.98 -35.96
CA SER A 2 12.83 -9.59 -35.06
C SER A 2 12.22 -10.85 -34.48
N GLU A 3 12.81 -12.01 -34.76
CA GLU A 3 12.44 -13.27 -34.12
C GLU A 3 13.02 -13.29 -32.70
N PHE A 4 12.16 -13.38 -31.69
CA PHE A 4 12.56 -13.54 -30.31
C PHE A 4 12.68 -15.03 -29.98
N LYS A 5 13.92 -15.52 -29.83
CA LYS A 5 14.21 -16.91 -29.48
C LYS A 5 14.62 -16.95 -28.01
N LEU A 6 13.76 -17.50 -27.16
CA LEU A 6 14.04 -17.69 -25.73
C LEU A 6 14.99 -18.88 -25.57
N ASP A 7 16.23 -18.60 -25.17
CA ASP A 7 17.23 -19.61 -24.85
C ASP A 7 17.18 -19.92 -23.35
N PHE A 8 16.58 -21.07 -23.01
CA PHE A 8 16.44 -21.55 -21.64
C PHE A 8 17.72 -22.22 -21.09
N SER A 9 18.80 -22.24 -21.87
CA SER A 9 20.07 -22.89 -21.48
C SER A 9 20.88 -22.07 -20.46
N ASN A 10 20.43 -20.85 -20.12
CA ASN A 10 21.11 -19.93 -19.20
C ASN A 10 20.29 -19.62 -17.93
N LEU A 11 19.49 -20.58 -17.44
CA LEU A 11 18.90 -20.44 -16.11
C LEU A 11 20.00 -20.58 -15.04
N PRO A 12 20.21 -19.59 -14.17
CA PRO A 12 21.18 -19.71 -13.08
C PRO A 12 20.69 -20.79 -12.09
N GLU A 13 21.49 -21.84 -11.90
CA GLU A 13 21.21 -22.95 -10.96
C GLU A 13 21.35 -22.54 -9.48
N ASP A 14 21.65 -21.28 -9.18
CA ASP A 14 21.98 -20.84 -7.82
C ASP A 14 20.81 -20.11 -7.15
N LEU A 15 19.81 -20.88 -6.72
CA LEU A 15 18.83 -20.46 -5.70
C LEU A 15 19.39 -20.78 -4.31
N THR A 16 20.55 -20.21 -3.97
CA THR A 16 20.97 -20.12 -2.57
C THR A 16 20.05 -19.15 -1.85
N VAL A 17 19.11 -19.71 -1.08
CA VAL A 17 18.30 -18.93 -0.14
C VAL A 17 19.26 -18.26 0.84
N PRO A 18 19.31 -16.92 0.94
CA PRO A 18 20.20 -16.27 1.88
C PRO A 18 19.76 -16.61 3.31
N SER A 19 20.63 -17.29 4.06
CA SER A 19 20.47 -17.62 5.49
C SER A 19 20.40 -16.40 6.42
N SER A 20 20.14 -15.19 5.91
CA SER A 20 20.07 -13.96 6.70
C SER A 20 18.71 -13.74 7.38
N LEU A 21 17.75 -14.67 7.24
CA LEU A 21 16.48 -14.65 7.97
C LEU A 21 16.55 -15.49 9.26
N ILE A 22 17.62 -15.33 10.01
CA ILE A 22 17.69 -15.78 11.41
C ILE A 22 17.50 -14.53 12.24
N GLU A 23 16.28 -14.38 12.75
CA GLU A 23 15.90 -13.31 13.67
C GLU A 23 16.81 -13.39 14.92
N PRO A 24 17.53 -12.32 15.27
CA PRO A 24 18.42 -12.34 16.43
C PRO A 24 17.61 -12.58 17.70
N GLU A 25 18.04 -13.53 18.52
CA GLU A 25 17.43 -13.79 19.82
C GLU A 25 17.36 -12.49 20.64
N PRO A 26 16.23 -12.22 21.31
CA PRO A 26 16.09 -11.02 22.12
C PRO A 26 17.13 -11.03 23.26
N PRO A 27 17.76 -9.89 23.57
CA PRO A 27 18.72 -9.81 24.65
C PRO A 27 18.04 -10.17 25.99
N PRO A 28 18.78 -10.81 26.91
CA PRO A 28 18.24 -11.19 28.22
C PRO A 28 17.76 -9.94 28.98
N PRO A 29 16.65 -10.06 29.75
CA PRO A 29 16.11 -8.94 30.50
C PRO A 29 17.12 -8.41 31.52
N GLU A 30 17.22 -7.08 31.61
CA GLU A 30 18.06 -6.41 32.61
C GLU A 30 17.61 -6.77 34.04
N PRO A 31 18.55 -6.97 34.98
CA PRO A 31 18.23 -7.26 36.37
C PRO A 31 17.51 -6.08 37.01
N GLU A 32 16.41 -6.36 37.72
CA GLU A 32 15.62 -5.37 38.44
C GLU A 32 16.46 -4.61 39.49
N PRO A 33 16.25 -3.29 39.66
CA PRO A 33 16.98 -2.49 40.64
C PRO A 33 16.60 -2.93 42.06
N THR A 34 17.64 -3.23 42.84
CA THR A 34 17.53 -3.57 44.27
C THR A 34 17.07 -2.34 45.06
N PRO A 35 16.02 -2.42 45.91
CA PRO A 35 15.54 -1.26 46.65
C PRO A 35 16.56 -0.81 47.71
N GLU A 36 16.96 0.46 47.65
CA GLU A 36 17.80 1.10 48.68
C GLU A 36 17.02 1.27 50.00
N PRO A 37 17.65 1.10 51.17
CA PRO A 37 17.00 1.33 52.45
C PRO A 37 16.82 2.84 52.72
N LEU A 38 15.56 3.24 52.93
CA LEU A 38 15.17 4.57 53.38
C LEU A 38 15.77 4.87 54.77
N LEU A 39 16.75 5.77 54.79
CA LEU A 39 17.38 6.30 55.99
C LEU A 39 16.41 7.26 56.69
N GLY A 40 15.86 6.80 57.81
CA GLY A 40 15.02 7.59 58.69
C GLY A 40 15.81 8.71 59.36
N PHE A 41 15.32 9.95 59.22
CA PHE A 41 15.69 11.06 60.08
C PHE A 41 14.50 11.41 60.95
N ALA A 42 14.57 10.94 62.20
CA ALA A 42 13.84 11.50 63.32
C ALA A 42 14.45 12.87 63.65
N GLY A 43 13.61 13.90 63.71
CA GLY A 43 13.98 15.25 64.08
C GLY A 43 12.78 15.93 64.72
N ASP A 44 12.88 16.12 66.02
CA ASP A 44 11.88 16.66 66.94
C ASP A 44 11.50 18.13 66.69
N ASP A 45 10.30 18.46 67.17
CA ASP A 45 9.87 19.71 67.81
C ASP A 45 10.19 21.08 67.16
N GLN A 46 9.13 21.84 66.84
CA GLN A 46 8.60 22.83 67.78
C GLN A 46 7.30 23.48 67.28
N GLY A 47 6.42 23.76 68.24
CA GLY A 47 5.07 24.26 68.05
C GLY A 47 4.99 25.67 67.46
N GLN A 48 4.05 25.81 66.53
CA GLN A 48 3.50 27.11 66.16
C GLN A 48 1.99 26.98 65.98
N THR A 49 1.24 27.24 67.06
CA THR A 49 -0.22 27.32 67.00
C THR A 49 -0.64 28.64 66.35
N THR A 50 -0.53 28.71 65.02
CA THR A 50 -1.25 29.73 64.25
C THR A 50 -2.66 29.21 63.99
N LYS A 51 -3.67 29.95 64.47
CA LYS A 51 -5.07 29.72 64.12
C LYS A 51 -5.26 29.97 62.62
N LYS A 52 -4.91 28.98 61.78
CA LYS A 52 -5.25 28.97 60.37
C LYS A 52 -6.77 28.82 60.27
N LYS A 53 -7.45 29.88 59.85
CA LYS A 53 -8.80 29.76 59.27
C LYS A 53 -8.71 28.68 58.20
N LYS A 54 -9.29 27.50 58.47
CA LYS A 54 -9.43 26.43 57.48
C LYS A 54 -10.39 26.94 56.41
N THR A 55 -9.87 27.68 55.44
CA THR A 55 -10.55 27.83 54.15
C THR A 55 -10.61 26.41 53.58
N LYS A 56 -11.81 25.82 53.64
CA LYS A 56 -12.11 24.60 52.89
C LYS A 56 -11.98 24.96 51.41
N HIS A 57 -10.77 24.91 50.87
CA HIS A 57 -10.55 24.96 49.44
C HIS A 57 -11.18 23.69 48.88
N SER A 58 -12.33 23.82 48.23
CA SER A 58 -12.98 22.69 47.59
C SER A 58 -12.11 22.29 46.40
N ASN A 59 -11.45 21.12 46.50
CA ASN A 59 -10.64 20.53 45.42
C ASN A 59 -11.46 20.30 44.12
N ALA A 60 -12.78 20.44 44.18
CA ALA A 60 -13.69 20.36 43.04
C ALA A 60 -13.32 21.31 41.89
N GLY A 61 -12.89 22.55 42.18
CA GLY A 61 -12.53 23.51 41.13
C GLY A 61 -11.31 23.06 40.31
N VAL A 62 -10.32 22.45 40.97
CA VAL A 62 -9.11 21.93 40.32
C VAL A 62 -9.42 20.72 39.46
N VAL A 63 -10.29 19.82 39.93
CA VAL A 63 -10.71 18.64 39.17
C VAL A 63 -11.45 19.06 37.90
N VAL A 64 -12.39 20.00 38.00
CA VAL A 64 -13.12 20.53 36.84
C VAL A 64 -12.16 21.18 35.84
N PHE A 65 -11.22 21.99 36.33
CA PHE A 65 -10.21 22.62 35.47
C PHE A 65 -9.33 21.60 34.73
N HIS A 66 -8.87 20.56 35.44
CA HIS A 66 -8.07 19.49 34.85
C HIS A 66 -8.87 18.71 33.78
N HIS A 67 -10.14 18.40 34.04
CA HIS A 67 -10.98 17.68 33.08
C HIS A 67 -11.28 18.54 31.84
N SER A 68 -11.49 19.84 32.01
CA SER A 68 -11.66 20.77 30.89
C SER A 68 -10.43 20.81 29.97
N ILE A 69 -9.21 20.87 30.56
CA ILE A 69 -7.97 20.88 29.78
C ILE A 69 -7.76 19.55 29.05
N THR A 70 -7.97 18.42 29.72
CA THR A 70 -7.78 17.09 29.10
C THR A 70 -8.76 16.87 27.95
N ILE A 71 -10.04 17.24 28.11
CA ILE A 71 -11.02 17.17 27.02
C ILE A 71 -10.62 18.07 25.85
N PHE A 72 -10.15 19.30 26.13
CA PHE A 72 -9.70 20.22 25.09
C PHE A 72 -8.52 19.66 24.28
N LEU A 73 -7.52 19.07 24.95
CA LEU A 73 -6.37 18.45 24.29
C LEU A 73 -6.79 17.25 23.42
N LEU A 74 -7.72 16.42 23.90
CA LEU A 74 -8.26 15.30 23.13
C LEU A 74 -8.98 15.78 21.87
N LEU A 75 -9.80 16.82 21.97
CA LEU A 75 -10.49 17.40 20.81
C LEU A 75 -9.51 18.00 19.79
N LEU A 76 -8.43 18.63 20.26
CA LEU A 76 -7.39 19.18 19.40
C LEU A 76 -6.64 18.08 18.63
N LEU A 77 -6.24 17.00 19.30
CA LEU A 77 -5.62 15.83 18.67
C LEU A 77 -6.54 15.18 17.64
N LEU A 78 -7.82 15.02 17.96
CA LEU A 78 -8.82 14.45 17.04
C LEU A 78 -9.01 15.36 15.82
N GLY A 79 -9.06 16.67 16.03
CA GLY A 79 -9.17 17.67 14.98
C GLY A 79 -7.98 17.66 14.02
N VAL A 80 -6.75 17.69 14.57
CA VAL A 80 -5.51 17.62 13.76
C VAL A 80 -5.41 16.29 13.02
N GLY A 81 -5.75 15.18 13.67
CA GLY A 81 -5.76 13.85 13.04
C GLY A 81 -6.75 13.77 11.89
N THR A 82 -7.98 14.25 12.10
CA THR A 82 -9.03 14.26 11.07
C THR A 82 -8.68 15.20 9.91
N TRP A 83 -8.17 16.39 10.21
CA TRP A 83 -7.74 17.36 9.20
C TRP A 83 -6.57 16.83 8.39
N SER A 84 -5.57 16.24 9.05
CA SER A 84 -4.43 15.57 8.40
C SER A 84 -4.92 14.43 7.50
N TYR A 85 -5.80 13.56 8.01
CA TYR A 85 -6.39 12.48 7.24
C TYR A 85 -7.11 13.01 5.99
N LEU A 86 -7.99 14.00 6.12
CA LEU A 86 -8.70 14.56 4.96
C LEU A 86 -7.76 15.22 3.94
N THR A 87 -6.73 15.92 4.43
CA THR A 87 -5.76 16.61 3.57
C THR A 87 -4.88 15.63 2.81
N PHE A 88 -4.39 14.57 3.48
CA PHE A 88 -3.43 13.65 2.90
C PHE A 88 -4.03 12.39 2.29
N ASN A 89 -5.29 12.04 2.59
CA ASN A 89 -5.97 10.89 1.96
C ASN A 89 -6.11 11.06 0.43
N LYS A 90 -6.01 12.29 -0.08
CA LYS A 90 -6.01 12.56 -1.54
C LYS A 90 -4.62 12.72 -2.14
N SER A 91 -3.56 12.79 -1.33
CA SER A 91 -2.21 13.00 -1.83
C SER A 91 -1.43 11.69 -1.71
N SER A 92 -1.24 11.00 -2.83
CA SER A 92 -0.38 9.83 -3.00
C SER A 92 1.13 10.19 -2.87
N PHE A 93 1.51 10.96 -1.85
CA PHE A 93 2.87 11.48 -1.68
C PHE A 93 3.91 10.37 -1.46
N PHE A 94 3.51 9.25 -0.81
CA PHE A 94 4.41 8.13 -0.52
C PHE A 94 4.49 7.07 -1.62
N THR A 95 3.61 7.09 -2.62
CA THR A 95 3.63 6.16 -3.75
C THR A 95 4.31 6.74 -5.00
N THR A 96 4.44 8.07 -5.11
CA THR A 96 4.77 8.69 -6.40
C THR A 96 6.27 8.75 -6.73
N GLY A 97 7.18 8.57 -5.76
CA GLY A 97 8.63 8.70 -6.00
C GLY A 97 9.38 7.39 -6.22
N ALA A 98 9.37 6.50 -5.22
CA ALA A 98 10.18 5.27 -5.24
C ALA A 98 9.48 4.08 -5.92
N VAL A 99 8.14 4.00 -5.81
CA VAL A 99 7.36 2.96 -6.49
C VAL A 99 7.32 3.23 -7.98
N ASN A 100 7.17 4.48 -8.42
CA ASN A 100 7.18 4.82 -9.86
C ASN A 100 8.53 4.55 -10.54
N ALA A 101 9.67 4.77 -9.87
CA ALA A 101 10.98 4.47 -10.47
C ALA A 101 11.23 2.96 -10.66
N ARG A 102 10.85 2.13 -9.68
CA ARG A 102 10.91 0.66 -9.82
C ARG A 102 9.80 0.13 -10.74
N ALA A 103 8.58 0.63 -10.62
CA ALA A 103 7.46 0.24 -11.48
C ALA A 103 7.73 0.60 -12.94
N ALA A 104 8.40 1.72 -13.24
CA ALA A 104 8.86 2.04 -14.59
C ALA A 104 9.85 1.00 -15.14
N THR A 105 10.68 0.41 -14.27
CA THR A 105 11.64 -0.64 -14.65
C THR A 105 10.92 -1.96 -14.96
N TYR A 106 9.88 -2.32 -14.18
CA TYR A 106 9.11 -3.55 -14.39
C TYR A 106 7.93 -3.39 -15.35
N HIS A 107 7.66 -2.18 -15.80
CA HIS A 107 6.51 -1.82 -16.61
C HIS A 107 6.38 -2.71 -17.85
N ALA A 108 7.44 -2.79 -18.64
CA ALA A 108 7.46 -3.58 -19.86
C ALA A 108 7.14 -5.06 -19.59
N HIS A 109 7.71 -5.62 -18.51
CA HIS A 109 7.49 -7.01 -18.14
C HIS A 109 6.07 -7.29 -17.65
N LEU A 110 5.46 -6.36 -16.90
CA LEU A 110 4.08 -6.51 -16.45
C LEU A 110 3.09 -6.48 -17.63
N VAL A 111 3.34 -5.60 -18.60
CA VAL A 111 2.54 -5.51 -19.83
C VAL A 111 2.67 -6.77 -20.66
N GLU A 112 3.90 -7.23 -20.87
CA GLU A 112 4.19 -8.45 -21.63
C GLU A 112 3.52 -9.68 -20.98
N ALA A 113 3.65 -9.82 -19.66
CA ALA A 113 3.02 -10.90 -18.92
C ALA A 113 1.49 -10.86 -19.04
N GLN A 114 0.88 -9.68 -19.02
CA GLN A 114 -0.57 -9.55 -19.15
C GLN A 114 -1.04 -9.83 -20.58
N LEU A 115 -0.34 -9.33 -21.59
CA LEU A 115 -0.61 -9.66 -22.99
C LEU A 115 -0.52 -11.17 -23.22
N TYR A 116 0.48 -11.83 -22.63
CA TYR A 116 0.64 -13.27 -22.70
C TYR A 116 -0.53 -14.04 -22.05
N ARG A 117 -1.05 -13.58 -20.91
CA ARG A 117 -2.26 -14.17 -20.31
C ARG A 117 -3.47 -14.05 -21.24
N ILE A 118 -3.71 -12.87 -21.80
CA ILE A 118 -4.84 -12.61 -22.70
C ILE A 118 -4.71 -13.43 -23.99
N SER A 119 -3.51 -13.50 -24.59
CA SER A 119 -3.27 -14.30 -25.79
C SER A 119 -3.52 -15.78 -25.55
N THR A 120 -3.05 -16.31 -24.41
CA THR A 120 -3.27 -17.70 -24.02
C THR A 120 -4.76 -17.99 -23.83
N ALA A 121 -5.50 -17.09 -23.17
CA ALA A 121 -6.95 -17.22 -22.99
C ALA A 121 -7.69 -17.21 -24.34
N LEU A 122 -7.29 -16.38 -25.29
CA LEU A 122 -7.84 -16.34 -26.64
C LEU A 122 -7.59 -17.65 -27.41
N GLU A 123 -6.39 -18.23 -27.29
CA GLU A 123 -6.06 -19.52 -27.90
C GLU A 123 -6.89 -20.66 -27.31
N VAL A 124 -7.02 -20.71 -25.98
CA VAL A 124 -7.86 -21.70 -25.30
C VAL A 124 -9.32 -21.55 -25.74
N ALA A 125 -9.85 -20.32 -25.81
CA ALA A 125 -11.20 -20.05 -26.28
C ALA A 125 -11.41 -20.55 -27.72
N TYR A 126 -10.44 -20.34 -28.61
CA TYR A 126 -10.49 -20.83 -29.98
C TYR A 126 -10.50 -22.36 -30.05
N VAL A 127 -9.68 -23.03 -29.22
CA VAL A 127 -9.68 -24.50 -29.16
C VAL A 127 -11.02 -25.06 -28.67
N VAL A 128 -11.65 -24.38 -27.70
CA VAL A 128 -12.90 -24.85 -27.09
C VAL A 128 -14.13 -24.54 -27.96
N GLN A 129 -14.19 -23.36 -28.59
CA GLN A 129 -15.36 -22.90 -29.34
C GLN A 129 -15.19 -22.92 -30.86
N GLU A 130 -14.02 -23.30 -31.36
CA GLU A 130 -13.62 -23.21 -32.78
C GLU A 130 -13.74 -21.79 -33.38
N ARG A 131 -13.79 -20.76 -32.51
CA ARG A 131 -13.85 -19.35 -32.87
C ARG A 131 -13.21 -18.49 -31.79
N TYR A 132 -12.66 -17.34 -32.17
CA TYR A 132 -12.30 -16.31 -31.21
C TYR A 132 -13.57 -15.64 -30.64
N PRO A 133 -13.57 -15.15 -29.38
CA PRO A 133 -14.71 -14.43 -28.79
C PRO A 133 -14.98 -13.10 -29.52
N ALA A 134 -16.20 -12.56 -29.49
CA ALA A 134 -16.50 -11.27 -30.13
C ALA A 134 -15.94 -10.08 -29.36
N GLN A 135 -15.90 -10.20 -28.03
CA GLN A 135 -15.40 -9.19 -27.11
C GLN A 135 -14.51 -9.87 -26.08
N LEU A 136 -13.55 -9.14 -25.52
CA LEU A 136 -12.68 -9.68 -24.47
C LEU A 136 -13.45 -10.04 -23.19
N ASP A 137 -14.59 -9.40 -22.94
CA ASP A 137 -15.48 -9.71 -21.81
C ASP A 137 -15.98 -11.16 -21.84
N GLU A 138 -16.16 -11.77 -23.03
CA GLU A 138 -16.55 -13.20 -23.13
C GLU A 138 -15.48 -14.11 -22.49
N LEU A 139 -14.19 -13.72 -22.48
CA LEU A 139 -13.14 -14.48 -21.81
C LEU A 139 -13.31 -14.47 -20.28
N VAL A 140 -13.86 -13.37 -19.74
CA VAL A 140 -14.18 -13.25 -18.32
C VAL A 140 -15.43 -14.07 -17.99
N GLU A 141 -16.46 -14.02 -18.85
CA GLU A 141 -17.66 -14.85 -18.70
C GLU A 141 -17.34 -16.36 -18.73
N MET A 142 -16.36 -16.76 -19.54
CA MET A 142 -15.84 -18.13 -19.58
C MET A 142 -14.93 -18.50 -18.39
N GLY A 143 -14.57 -17.54 -17.54
CA GLY A 143 -13.65 -17.74 -16.43
C GLY A 143 -12.19 -18.00 -16.85
N LEU A 144 -11.82 -17.64 -18.09
CA LEU A 144 -10.45 -17.74 -18.60
C LEU A 144 -9.60 -16.53 -18.18
N LEU A 145 -10.24 -15.39 -17.90
CA LEU A 145 -9.61 -14.18 -17.42
C LEU A 145 -10.38 -13.58 -16.23
N LEU A 146 -9.70 -12.78 -15.42
CA LEU A 146 -10.32 -11.94 -14.40
C LEU A 146 -10.77 -10.59 -15.01
N PRO A 147 -11.79 -9.90 -14.46
CA PRO A 147 -12.15 -8.56 -14.91
C PRO A 147 -10.97 -7.57 -14.86
N SER A 148 -10.06 -7.73 -13.90
CA SER A 148 -8.85 -6.92 -13.78
C SER A 148 -7.85 -7.15 -14.91
N ASP A 149 -7.90 -8.30 -15.58
CA ASP A 149 -6.99 -8.63 -16.69
C ASP A 149 -7.34 -7.86 -17.98
N LEU A 150 -8.53 -7.28 -18.06
CA LEU A 150 -8.95 -6.46 -19.20
C LEU A 150 -8.40 -5.03 -19.16
N TYR A 151 -7.82 -4.63 -18.03
CA TYR A 151 -7.29 -3.30 -17.81
C TYR A 151 -5.79 -3.33 -17.61
N TYR A 152 -5.14 -2.27 -18.06
CA TYR A 152 -3.73 -2.07 -17.90
C TYR A 152 -3.30 -2.10 -16.41
N PRO A 153 -2.19 -2.75 -16.03
CA PRO A 153 -1.79 -2.89 -14.62
C PRO A 153 -1.62 -1.56 -13.88
N LEU A 154 -1.33 -0.48 -14.61
CA LEU A 154 -0.97 0.83 -14.06
C LEU A 154 -1.95 1.95 -14.45
N GLY A 155 -3.11 1.61 -15.04
CA GLY A 155 -4.03 2.65 -15.51
C GLY A 155 -5.41 2.15 -15.88
N ILE A 156 -6.23 3.08 -16.35
CA ILE A 156 -7.61 2.84 -16.81
C ILE A 156 -7.62 2.46 -18.31
N GLN A 157 -6.45 2.23 -18.90
CA GLN A 157 -6.30 1.93 -20.32
C GLN A 157 -6.76 0.51 -20.59
N GLY A 158 -7.54 0.35 -21.66
CA GLY A 158 -7.99 -0.96 -22.13
C GLY A 158 -7.09 -1.51 -23.25
N TYR A 159 -7.46 -2.69 -23.73
CA TYR A 159 -6.88 -3.29 -24.92
C TYR A 159 -7.82 -3.08 -26.12
N ASP A 160 -7.25 -2.67 -27.25
CA ASP A 160 -7.94 -2.70 -28.54
C ASP A 160 -7.86 -4.13 -29.08
N TYR A 161 -9.04 -4.69 -29.35
CA TYR A 161 -9.20 -6.07 -29.76
C TYR A 161 -9.98 -6.13 -31.08
N ALA A 162 -9.34 -6.71 -32.08
CA ALA A 162 -9.96 -7.01 -33.36
C ALA A 162 -9.77 -8.49 -33.70
N ARG A 163 -10.77 -9.10 -34.32
CA ARG A 163 -10.72 -10.51 -34.72
C ARG A 163 -11.14 -10.70 -36.16
N ASP A 164 -10.68 -11.81 -36.71
CA ASP A 164 -11.17 -12.45 -37.93
C ASP A 164 -11.55 -13.91 -37.61
N GLN A 165 -11.97 -14.69 -38.59
CA GLN A 165 -12.37 -16.10 -38.40
C GLN A 165 -11.25 -16.97 -37.83
N LYS A 166 -9.99 -16.69 -38.19
CA LYS A 166 -8.82 -17.52 -37.84
C LYS A 166 -7.65 -16.73 -37.24
N SER A 167 -7.80 -15.43 -37.04
CA SER A 167 -6.74 -14.59 -36.48
C SER A 167 -7.32 -13.53 -35.55
N TYR A 168 -6.47 -12.96 -34.70
CA TYR A 168 -6.81 -11.81 -33.88
C TYR A 168 -5.66 -10.82 -33.85
N ARG A 169 -5.99 -9.57 -33.48
CA ARG A 169 -5.04 -8.50 -33.19
C ARG A 169 -5.39 -7.94 -31.82
N LEU A 170 -4.38 -7.81 -30.99
CA LEU A 170 -4.47 -7.23 -29.66
C LEU A 170 -3.45 -6.10 -29.57
N ARG A 171 -3.88 -4.90 -29.19
CA ARG A 171 -3.02 -3.73 -29.00
C ARG A 171 -3.37 -3.05 -27.68
N VAL A 172 -2.38 -2.44 -27.05
CA VAL A 172 -2.64 -1.56 -25.89
C VAL A 172 -3.17 -0.25 -26.44
N ILE A 173 -4.26 0.27 -25.87
CA ILE A 173 -4.75 1.62 -26.19
C ILE A 173 -3.79 2.60 -25.50
N ASP A 174 -2.74 3.00 -26.21
CA ASP A 174 -1.82 4.01 -25.71
C ASP A 174 -2.49 5.39 -25.84
N ALA A 175 -2.89 5.96 -24.71
CA ALA A 175 -3.51 7.29 -24.68
C ALA A 175 -2.52 8.43 -25.02
N SER A 176 -1.25 8.10 -25.32
CA SER A 176 -0.18 9.08 -25.58
C SER A 176 0.20 9.27 -27.06
N GLU A 177 -0.37 8.49 -28.00
CA GLU A 177 -0.24 8.79 -29.43
C GLU A 177 -1.43 9.65 -29.91
N PRO A 178 -1.24 10.94 -30.24
CA PRO A 178 -2.30 11.71 -30.87
C PRO A 178 -2.64 11.09 -32.23
N GLU A 179 -3.93 10.87 -32.49
CA GLU A 179 -4.45 10.58 -33.82
C GLU A 179 -4.01 11.70 -34.78
N ILE A 180 -2.92 11.48 -35.51
CA ILE A 180 -2.57 12.34 -36.63
C ILE A 180 -3.49 11.92 -37.78
N GLU A 181 -4.67 12.55 -37.87
CA GLU A 181 -5.47 12.52 -39.09
C GLU A 181 -4.64 13.12 -40.24
N ILE A 182 -4.08 12.25 -41.08
CA ILE A 182 -3.53 12.67 -42.36
C ILE A 182 -4.72 12.90 -43.30
N ILE A 183 -5.27 14.13 -43.26
CA ILE A 183 -6.20 14.61 -44.28
C ILE A 183 -5.41 14.63 -45.60
N THR A 184 -5.79 13.74 -46.52
CA THR A 184 -5.29 13.76 -47.89
C THR A 184 -6.37 14.41 -48.73
N ASP A 185 -6.10 15.64 -49.20
CA ASP A 185 -6.92 16.33 -50.21
C ASP A 185 -6.93 15.60 -51.56
#